data_AF-A0A7J9Q5Q0-F1
#
_entry.id   AF-A0A7J9Q5Q0-F1
#
_cell.length_a   1.000
_cell.length_b   1.000
_cell.length_c   1.000
_cell.angle_alpha   90.00
_cell.angle_beta   90.00
_cell.angle_gamma   90.00
#
_symmetry.space_group_name_H-M   'P 1'
#
loop_
_entity.id
_entity.type
_entity.pdbx_description
1 polymer ?
#
loop_
_entity_poly.entity_id
_entity_poly.type
_entity_poly.pdbx_seq_one_letter_code
_entity_poly.pdbx_strand_id
1 'polypeptide(L)'
;CYFEFVKNRNIPSAKELKVDTEYYLLGLCDLTGELVRKAINSAINNDYDKALFIKKFVNDIYNELMLFEFRNELRKKFDSIKYDLKKLDELALGIKLKK
;
A
#
# COMPACT_ATOMS: atom_id res chain seq x y z
N CYS A 1 -7.85 -4.88 -7.14
CA CYS A 1 -7.60 -3.97 -6.00
C CYS A 1 -7.24 -2.54 -6.43
N TYR A 2 -6.18 -2.31 -7.21
CA TYR A 2 -5.71 -0.95 -7.52
C TYR A 2 -6.76 -0.03 -8.17
N PHE A 3 -7.49 -0.52 -9.19
CA PHE A 3 -8.56 0.25 -9.83
C PHE A 3 -9.61 0.74 -8.82
N GLU A 4 -10.02 -0.14 -7.91
CA GLU A 4 -11.03 0.15 -6.90
C GLU A 4 -10.53 1.15 -5.86
N PHE A 5 -9.25 1.06 -5.48
CA PHE A 5 -8.62 2.06 -4.63
C PHE A 5 -8.62 3.45 -5.30
N VAL A 6 -8.28 3.52 -6.58
CA VAL A 6 -8.23 4.79 -7.31
C VAL A 6 -9.62 5.40 -7.47
N LYS A 7 -10.64 4.58 -7.74
CA LYS A 7 -12.00 5.05 -8.02
C LYS A 7 -12.79 5.36 -6.74
N ASN A 8 -12.74 4.46 -5.77
CA ASN A 8 -13.64 4.43 -4.63
C ASN A 8 -12.91 4.48 -3.27
N ARG A 9 -11.57 4.53 -3.27
CA ARG A 9 -10.73 4.45 -2.06
C ARG A 9 -11.02 3.21 -1.20
N ASN A 10 -11.44 2.13 -1.86
CA ASN A 10 -11.79 0.87 -1.23
C ASN A 10 -10.90 -0.28 -1.75
N ILE A 11 -10.78 -1.37 -0.97
CA ILE A 11 -10.20 -2.63 -1.42
C ILE A 11 -11.32 -3.67 -1.51
N PRO A 12 -11.55 -4.28 -2.68
CA PRO A 12 -12.53 -5.36 -2.80
C PRO A 12 -12.03 -6.58 -2.02
N SER A 13 -12.94 -7.28 -1.34
CA SER A 13 -12.67 -8.51 -0.62
C SER A 13 -12.29 -9.67 -1.57
N ALA A 14 -11.64 -10.69 -1.02
CA ALA A 14 -11.31 -11.92 -1.76
C ALA A 14 -12.57 -12.57 -2.39
N LYS A 15 -13.71 -12.51 -1.70
CA LYS A 15 -15.00 -13.04 -2.18
C LYS A 15 -15.53 -12.25 -3.38
N GLU A 16 -15.43 -10.93 -3.37
CA GLU A 16 -15.84 -10.08 -4.50
C GLU A 16 -14.96 -10.31 -5.72
N LEU A 17 -13.67 -10.58 -5.50
CA LEU A 17 -12.72 -10.92 -6.55
C LEU A 17 -12.81 -12.37 -7.02
N LYS A 18 -13.52 -13.24 -6.30
CA LYS A 18 -13.60 -14.69 -6.56
C LYS A 18 -12.22 -15.36 -6.67
N VAL A 19 -11.31 -15.00 -5.76
CA VAL A 19 -9.96 -15.55 -5.68
C VAL A 19 -9.71 -16.19 -4.33
N ASP A 20 -8.80 -17.16 -4.27
CA ASP A 20 -8.39 -17.75 -3.01
C ASP A 20 -7.66 -16.74 -2.12
N THR A 21 -7.75 -16.95 -0.81
CA THR A 21 -7.17 -16.07 0.21
C THR A 21 -5.67 -15.88 0.01
N GLU A 22 -4.93 -16.93 -0.36
CA GLU A 22 -3.48 -16.83 -0.60
C GLU A 22 -3.15 -15.89 -1.76
N TYR A 23 -3.81 -16.06 -2.91
CA TYR A 23 -3.64 -15.18 -4.07
C TYR A 23 -4.10 -13.75 -3.78
N TYR A 24 -5.17 -13.60 -2.98
CA TYR A 24 -5.62 -12.29 -2.53
C TYR A 24 -4.55 -11.57 -1.70
N LEU A 25 -3.96 -12.25 -0.71
CA LEU A 25 -2.93 -11.69 0.15
C LEU A 25 -1.65 -11.34 -0.62
N LEU A 26 -1.25 -12.18 -1.58
CA LEU A 26 -0.15 -11.87 -2.51
C LEU A 26 -0.44 -10.60 -3.30
N GLY A 27 -1.65 -10.50 -3.88
CA GLY A 27 -2.08 -9.31 -4.62
C GLY A 27 -2.20 -8.05 -3.76
N LEU A 28 -2.53 -8.19 -2.47
CA LEU A 28 -2.57 -7.10 -1.52
C LEU A 28 -1.17 -6.61 -1.15
N CYS A 29 -0.19 -7.51 -1.03
CA CYS A 29 1.21 -7.13 -0.88
C CYS A 29 1.73 -6.42 -2.14
N ASP A 30 1.41 -6.90 -3.34
CA ASP A 30 1.83 -6.25 -4.59
C ASP A 30 1.17 -4.88 -4.78
N LEU A 31 -0.04 -4.69 -4.25
CA LEU A 31 -0.72 -3.40 -4.27
C LEU A 31 0.08 -2.30 -3.55
N THR A 32 0.78 -2.59 -2.45
CA THR A 32 1.51 -1.57 -1.69
C THR A 32 2.57 -0.88 -2.54
N GLY A 33 3.28 -1.64 -3.38
CA GLY A 33 4.28 -1.11 -4.30
C GLY A 33 3.68 -0.15 -5.34
N GLU A 34 2.52 -0.49 -5.89
CA GLU A 34 1.80 0.40 -6.82
C GLU A 34 1.29 1.68 -6.14
N LEU A 35 0.88 1.57 -4.88
CA LEU A 35 0.47 2.71 -4.07
C LEU A 35 1.65 3.65 -3.76
N VAL A 36 2.84 3.14 -3.48
CA VAL A 36 4.06 3.94 -3.34
C VAL A 36 4.31 4.76 -4.60
N ARG A 37 4.26 4.11 -5.78
CA ARG A 37 4.42 4.79 -7.06
C ARG A 37 3.37 5.88 -7.27
N LYS A 38 2.12 5.62 -6.89
CA LYS A 38 1.04 6.60 -6.94
C LYS A 38 1.25 7.78 -5.98
N ALA A 39 1.77 7.54 -4.78
CA ALA A 39 2.06 8.59 -3.80
C ALA A 39 3.17 9.53 -4.29
N ILE A 40 4.26 8.97 -4.81
CA ILE A 40 5.36 9.75 -5.40
C ILE A 40 4.83 10.62 -6.56
N ASN A 41 4.08 10.03 -7.50
CA ASN A 41 3.51 10.77 -8.62
C ASN A 41 2.51 11.85 -8.17
N SER A 42 1.78 11.63 -7.07
CA SER A 42 0.87 12.63 -6.52
C SER A 42 1.66 13.81 -5.93
N ALA A 43 2.75 13.53 -5.21
CA ALA A 43 3.63 14.56 -4.68
C ALA A 43 4.35 15.37 -5.79
N ILE A 44 4.78 14.73 -6.88
CA ILE A 44 5.34 15.43 -8.06
C ILE A 44 4.32 16.42 -8.64
N ASN A 45 3.04 16.05 -8.64
CA ASN A 45 1.93 16.90 -9.09
C ASN A 45 1.40 17.84 -8.00
N ASN A 46 2.14 18.04 -6.89
CA ASN A 46 1.77 18.89 -5.75
C ASN A 46 0.49 18.46 -5.00
N ASP A 47 -0.02 17.25 -5.23
CA ASP A 47 -1.11 16.65 -4.48
C ASP A 47 -0.57 15.92 -3.24
N TYR A 48 -0.14 16.71 -2.25
CA TYR A 48 0.47 16.20 -1.02
C TYR A 48 -0.54 15.49 -0.12
N ASP A 49 -1.80 15.93 -0.08
CA ASP A 49 -2.84 15.32 0.73
C ASP A 49 -3.10 13.88 0.29
N LYS A 50 -3.14 13.63 -1.03
CA LYS A 50 -3.25 12.26 -1.57
C LYS A 50 -2.02 11.42 -1.24
N ALA A 51 -0.81 11.98 -1.33
CA ALA A 51 0.41 11.24 -0.97
C ALA A 51 0.41 10.82 0.51
N LEU A 52 0.01 11.72 1.41
CA LEU A 52 -0.11 11.44 2.85
C LEU A 52 -1.25 10.46 3.17
N PHE A 53 -2.37 10.56 2.46
CA PHE A 53 -3.46 9.58 2.57
C PHE A 53 -2.99 8.17 2.19
N ILE A 54 -2.27 8.05 1.06
CA ILE A 54 -1.74 6.75 0.61
C ILE A 54 -0.75 6.19 1.64
N LYS A 55 0.13 7.01 2.21
CA LYS A 55 1.03 6.60 3.28
C LYS A 55 0.27 5.97 4.45
N LYS A 56 -0.75 6.66 4.95
CA LYS A 56 -1.58 6.15 6.05
C LYS A 56 -2.22 4.81 5.66
N PHE A 57 -2.79 4.75 4.46
CA PHE A 57 -3.47 3.55 3.98
C PHE A 57 -2.55 2.32 3.86
N VAL A 58 -1.34 2.49 3.33
CA VAL A 58 -0.34 1.39 3.25
C VAL A 58 0.09 0.94 4.65
N ASN A 59 0.20 1.88 5.60
CA ASN A 59 0.49 1.55 7.00
C ASN A 59 -0.65 0.77 7.65
N ASP A 60 -1.90 1.13 7.37
CA ASP A 60 -3.07 0.40 7.87
C ASP A 60 -3.08 -1.04 7.31
N ILE A 61 -2.82 -1.24 6.01
CA ILE A 61 -2.66 -2.58 5.42
C ILE A 61 -1.55 -3.38 6.14
N TYR A 62 -0.38 -2.76 6.34
CA TYR A 62 0.73 -3.42 7.00
C TYR A 62 0.38 -3.88 8.41
N ASN A 63 -0.30 -3.04 9.19
CA ASN A 63 -0.71 -3.36 10.56
C ASN A 63 -1.68 -4.54 10.60
N GLU A 64 -2.67 -4.58 9.71
CA GLU A 64 -3.61 -5.70 9.62
C GLU A 64 -2.89 -6.99 9.20
N LEU A 65 -1.99 -6.91 8.20
CA LEU A 65 -1.24 -8.07 7.74
C LEU A 65 -0.25 -8.59 8.79
N MET A 66 0.29 -7.73 9.65
CA MET A 66 1.21 -8.11 10.72
C MET A 66 0.60 -9.05 11.76
N LEU A 67 -0.74 -9.13 11.85
CA LEU A 67 -1.44 -10.04 12.74
C LEU A 67 -1.40 -11.50 12.29
N PHE A 68 -0.96 -11.77 11.05
CA PHE A 68 -0.94 -13.11 10.46
C PHE A 68 0.45 -13.73 10.48
N GLU A 69 0.50 -15.06 10.65
CA GLU A 69 1.73 -15.84 10.47
C GLU A 69 1.92 -16.26 9.00
N PHE A 70 2.67 -15.48 8.23
CA PHE A 70 3.00 -15.82 6.85
C PHE A 70 4.15 -16.83 6.73
N ARG A 71 4.06 -17.68 5.69
CA ARG A 71 5.10 -18.64 5.29
C ARG A 71 5.44 -18.49 3.82
N ASN A 72 6.56 -19.04 3.39
CA ASN A 72 6.97 -19.13 1.98
C ASN A 72 6.97 -17.76 1.26
N GLU A 73 6.45 -17.71 0.03
CA GLU A 73 6.43 -16.49 -0.81
C GLU A 73 5.62 -15.35 -0.20
N LEU A 74 4.52 -15.66 0.51
CA LEU A 74 3.75 -14.64 1.24
C LEU A 74 4.62 -13.91 2.27
N ARG A 75 5.52 -14.62 2.95
CA ARG A 75 6.43 -14.00 3.92
C ARG A 75 7.38 -13.02 3.26
N LYS A 76 7.98 -13.41 2.12
CA LYS A 76 8.87 -12.52 1.34
C LYS A 76 8.13 -11.28 0.85
N LYS A 77 6.90 -11.44 0.36
CA LYS A 77 6.06 -10.34 -0.10
C LYS A 77 5.65 -9.41 1.04
N PHE A 78 5.20 -9.94 2.17
CA PHE A 78 4.90 -9.14 3.35
C PHE A 78 6.12 -8.33 3.84
N ASP A 79 7.29 -8.95 3.93
CA ASP A 79 8.51 -8.25 4.36
C ASP A 79 8.90 -7.12 3.39
N SER A 80 8.54 -7.22 2.11
CA SER A 80 8.78 -6.15 1.12
C SER A 80 8.00 -4.85 1.44
N ILE A 81 6.84 -4.94 2.10
CA ILE A 81 6.02 -3.78 2.49
C ILE A 81 6.77 -2.83 3.42
N LYS A 82 7.72 -3.32 4.23
CA LYS A 82 8.54 -2.48 5.10
C LYS A 82 9.39 -1.48 4.30
N TYR A 83 9.88 -1.89 3.14
CA TYR A 83 10.64 -1.00 2.26
C TYR A 83 9.74 0.04 1.58
N ASP A 84 8.50 -0.34 1.26
CA ASP A 84 7.48 0.56 0.74
C ASP A 84 7.12 1.64 1.77
N LEU A 85 6.91 1.25 3.03
CA LEU A 85 6.66 2.18 4.13
C LEU A 85 7.82 3.15 4.34
N LYS A 86 9.06 2.66 4.31
CA LYS A 86 10.25 3.52 4.41
C LYS A 86 10.27 4.60 3.33
N LYS A 87 10.00 4.23 2.07
CA LYS A 87 9.92 5.20 0.95
C LYS A 87 8.82 6.24 1.18
N LEU A 88 7.67 5.82 1.72
CA LEU A 88 6.55 6.72 2.02
C LEU A 88 6.85 7.65 3.20
N ASP A 89 7.59 7.20 4.21
CA ASP A 89 8.09 8.03 5.31
C ASP A 89 9.08 9.09 4.81
N GLU A 90 10.06 8.69 3.98
CA GLU A 90 11.02 9.62 3.34
C GLU A 90 10.29 10.68 2.50
N LEU A 91 9.29 10.25 1.71
CA LEU A 91 8.45 11.16 0.92
C LEU A 91 7.70 12.16 1.82
N ALA A 92 7.06 11.68 2.89
CA ALA A 92 6.30 12.54 3.81
C ALA A 92 7.20 13.53 4.56
N LEU A 93 8.41 13.11 4.95
CA LEU A 93 9.41 14.00 5.52
C LEU A 93 9.81 15.08 4.52
N GLY A 94 10.08 14.71 3.26
CA GLY A 94 10.40 15.66 2.19
C GLY A 94 9.29 16.68 1.93
N ILE A 95 8.02 16.28 2.01
CA ILE A 95 6.87 17.19 1.92
C ILE A 95 6.86 18.17 3.10
N LYS A 96 7.09 17.70 4.33
CA LYS A 96 7.11 18.55 5.51
C LYS A 96 8.25 19.58 5.49
N LEU A 97 9.42 19.21 4.99
CA LEU A 97 10.58 20.12 4.94
C LEU A 97 10.47 21.20 3.86
N LYS A 98 9.62 21.00 2.83
CA LYS A 98 9.34 22.00 1.78
C LYS A 98 8.28 23.02 2.19
N LYS A 99 7.56 22.77 3.28
CA LYS A 99 6.47 23.60 3.80
C LYS A 99 6.98 24.50 4.91
#